data_AF-M1D0A5-F1
#
_entry.id   AF-M1D0A5-F1
#
_cell.length_a   1.000
_cell.length_b   1.000
_cell.length_c   1.000
_cell.angle_alpha   90.00
_cell.angle_beta   90.00
_cell.angle_gamma   90.00
#
_symmetry.space_group_name_H-M   'P 1'
#
loop_
_entity.id
_entity.type
_entity.pdbx_description
1 polymer ?
#
loop_
_entity_poly.entity_id
_entity_poly.type
_entity_poly.pdbx_seq_one_letter_code
_entity_poly.pdbx_strand_id
1 'polypeptide(L)' 'MNQSPNPWHVSFSYARALQNTVLKTWQGRPENVDAAQRALLIRAKANSLAQLGKYSAEGESEEAKKGMFVKGYTY' A
#
# COMPACT_ATOMS: atom_id res chain seq x y z
N MET A 1 -7.15 1.15 12.27
CA MET A 1 -7.54 -0.23 12.59
C MET A 1 -6.58 -0.88 13.57
N ASN A 2 -5.26 -0.88 13.34
CA ASN A 2 -4.28 -1.54 14.24
C ASN A 2 -3.55 -0.62 15.24
N GLN A 3 -3.91 0.66 15.34
CA GLN A 3 -3.31 1.57 16.33
C GLN A 3 -3.88 1.37 17.75
N SER A 4 -4.89 0.52 17.91
CA SER A 4 -5.42 0.05 19.20
C SER A 4 -5.43 -1.48 19.22
N PRO A 5 -5.41 -2.12 20.41
CA PRO A 5 -5.51 -3.57 20.52
C PRO A 5 -6.78 -4.09 19.87
N ASN A 6 -6.68 -5.22 19.16
CA ASN A 6 -7.81 -5.90 18.54
C ASN A 6 -7.97 -7.30 19.12
N PRO A 7 -9.21 -7.80 19.30
CA PRO A 7 -9.46 -9.16 19.79
C PRO A 7 -9.07 -10.26 18.79
N TRP A 8 -8.80 -9.89 17.54
CA TRP A 8 -8.35 -10.79 16.47
C TRP A 8 -7.21 -10.15 15.68
N HIS A 9 -6.43 -10.96 14.98
CA HIS A 9 -5.38 -10.47 14.09
C HIS A 9 -5.97 -9.77 12.87
N VAL A 10 -5.81 -8.45 12.78
CA VAL A 10 -6.25 -7.65 11.64
C VAL A 10 -5.06 -7.42 10.71
N SER A 11 -5.13 -8.04 9.53
CA SER A 11 -4.10 -7.95 8.49
C SER A 11 -4.74 -7.62 7.14
N PHE A 12 -3.94 -7.65 6.08
CA PHE A 12 -4.36 -7.30 4.73
C PHE A 12 -4.32 -8.49 3.79
N SER A 13 -5.24 -8.51 2.83
CA SER A 13 -5.18 -9.32 1.61
C SER A 13 -5.50 -8.41 0.44
N TYR A 14 -4.45 -7.78 -0.11
CA TYR A 14 -4.58 -6.70 -1.07
C TYR A 14 -4.12 -7.11 -2.47
N ALA A 15 -5.02 -6.95 -3.45
CA ALA A 15 -4.65 -7.00 -4.86
C ALA A 15 -4.24 -5.59 -5.34
N ARG A 16 -5.23 -4.73 -5.64
CA ARG A 16 -5.01 -3.40 -6.23
C ARG A 16 -4.11 -2.50 -5.40
N ALA A 17 -4.25 -2.48 -4.07
CA ALA A 17 -3.47 -1.58 -3.21
C ALA A 17 -1.97 -1.94 -3.11
N LEU A 18 -1.58 -3.17 -3.46
CA LEU A 18 -0.19 -3.62 -3.57
C LEU A 18 0.33 -3.50 -5.01
N GLN A 19 -0.48 -3.87 -6.00
CA GLN A 19 -0.02 -4.05 -7.38
C GLN A 19 -0.13 -2.80 -8.26
N ASN A 20 -1.03 -1.86 -7.97
CA ASN A 20 -1.31 -0.73 -8.89
C ASN A 20 -0.07 0.12 -9.18
N THR A 21 0.72 0.46 -8.16
CA THR A 21 1.99 1.20 -8.35
C THR A 21 3.01 0.36 -9.11
N VAL A 22 3.13 -0.93 -8.79
CA VAL A 22 4.04 -1.86 -9.46
C VAL A 22 3.75 -1.94 -10.96
N LEU A 23 2.48 -2.13 -11.32
CA LEU A 23 2.04 -2.22 -12.72
C LEU A 23 2.29 -0.91 -13.48
N LYS A 24 2.02 0.24 -12.86
CA LYS A 24 2.29 1.56 -13.44
C LYS A 24 3.77 1.83 -13.65
N THR A 25 4.63 1.37 -12.74
CA THR A 25 6.08 1.49 -12.86
C THR A 25 6.64 0.51 -13.90
N TRP A 26 6.14 -0.72 -13.94
CA TRP A 26 6.63 -1.75 -14.84
C TRP A 26 6.30 -1.47 -16.31
N GLN A 27 5.05 -1.11 -16.60
CA GLN A 27 4.54 -0.85 -17.97
C GLN A 27 4.73 -2.04 -18.95
N GLY A 28 4.95 -3.25 -18.45
CA GLY A 28 5.25 -4.43 -19.26
C GLY A 28 6.65 -4.44 -19.86
N ARG A 29 7.54 -3.53 -19.44
CA ARG A 29 8.86 -3.34 -20.02
C ARG A 29 9.94 -4.04 -19.18
N PRO A 30 10.76 -4.94 -19.76
CA PRO A 30 11.80 -5.66 -19.03
C PRO A 30 12.80 -4.75 -18.30
N GLU A 31 13.15 -3.61 -18.89
CA GLU A 31 14.05 -2.62 -18.31
C GLU A 31 13.53 -2.00 -17.00
N ASN A 32 12.22 -2.05 -16.75
CA ASN A 32 11.59 -1.48 -15.56
C ASN A 32 11.38 -2.50 -14.42
N VAL A 33 11.78 -3.76 -14.60
CA VAL A 33 11.52 -4.83 -13.61
C VAL A 33 12.08 -4.47 -12.24
N ASP A 34 13.33 -4.00 -12.18
CA ASP A 34 13.97 -3.64 -10.91
C ASP A 34 13.27 -2.46 -10.21
N ALA A 35 12.86 -1.44 -10.98
CA ALA A 35 12.10 -0.30 -10.46
C ALA A 35 10.72 -0.76 -9.92
N ALA A 36 10.04 -1.66 -10.62
CA ALA A 36 8.75 -2.21 -10.21
C ALA A 36 8.87 -3.09 -8.95
N GLN A 37 9.92 -3.90 -8.83
CA GLN A 37 10.20 -4.69 -7.63
C GLN A 37 10.48 -3.80 -6.41
N ARG A 38 11.24 -2.71 -6.59
CA ARG A 38 11.44 -1.71 -5.53
C ARG A 38 10.13 -1.07 -5.09
N ALA A 39 9.25 -0.71 -6.02
CA ALA A 39 7.92 -0.20 -5.70
C ALA A 39 7.08 -1.22 -4.91
N LEU A 40 7.15 -2.51 -5.25
CA LEU A 40 6.46 -3.57 -4.52
C LEU A 40 6.95 -3.67 -3.07
N LEU A 41 8.27 -3.67 -2.87
CA LEU A 41 8.88 -3.75 -1.53
C LEU A 41 8.47 -2.58 -0.64
N ILE A 42 8.42 -1.37 -1.18
CA ILE A 42 7.95 -0.18 -0.46
C ILE A 42 6.52 -0.39 0.03
N ARG A 43 5.61 -0.84 -0.85
CA ARG A 43 4.20 -1.07 -0.48
C ARG A 43 4.04 -2.24 0.49
N ALA A 44 4.81 -3.32 0.33
CA ALA A 44 4.81 -4.44 1.25
C ALA A 44 5.28 -4.03 2.66
N LYS A 45 6.35 -3.22 2.74
CA LYS A 45 6.86 -2.69 4.01
C LYS A 45 5.86 -1.75 4.67
N ALA A 46 5.23 -0.85 3.91
CA ALA A 46 4.17 0.03 4.41
C ALA A 46 3.02 -0.77 5.03
N ASN A 47 2.52 -1.79 4.33
CA ASN A 47 1.43 -2.63 4.82
C ASN A 47 1.83 -3.49 6.04
N SER A 48 3.07 -3.98 6.08
CA SER A 48 3.62 -4.68 7.25
C SER A 48 3.65 -3.77 8.49
N LEU A 49 4.12 -2.54 8.35
CA LEU A 49 4.07 -1.55 9.43
C LEU A 49 2.62 -1.20 9.82
N ALA A 50 1.70 -1.16 8.86
CA ALA A 50 0.29 -0.86 9.12
C ALA A 50 -0.40 -2.00 9.89
N GLN A 51 -0.05 -3.25 9.59
CA GLN A 51 -0.49 -4.42 10.36
C GLN A 51 -0.03 -4.32 11.82
N LEU A 52 1.18 -3.84 12.07
CA LEU A 52 1.71 -3.61 13.42
C LEU A 52 1.20 -2.33 14.10
N GLY A 53 0.38 -1.51 13.42
CA GLY A 53 -0.06 -0.20 13.93
C GLY A 53 1.04 0.87 13.96
N LYS A 54 2.18 0.64 13.31
CA LYS A 54 3.38 1.49 13.33
C LYS A 54 3.59 2.29 12.05
N TYR A 55 2.65 2.20 11.11
CA TYR A 55 2.76 2.92 9.85
C TYR A 55 2.57 4.43 10.03
N SER A 56 3.45 5.20 9.40
CA SER A 56 3.37 6.66 9.25
C SER A 56 3.38 7.02 7.77
N ALA A 57 2.58 8.01 7.37
CA ALA A 57 2.55 8.54 6.00
C ALA A 57 3.67 9.58 5.75
N GLU A 58 4.54 9.81 6.73
CA GLU A 58 5.70 10.69 6.60
C GLU A 58 6.63 10.17 5.50
N GLY A 59 6.83 10.99 4.47
CA GLY A 59 7.66 10.64 3.31
C GLY A 59 6.95 9.93 2.16
N GLU A 60 5.62 9.69 2.25
CA GLU A 60 4.86 9.26 1.08
C GLU A 60 4.71 10.38 0.04
N SER A 61 4.68 10.01 -1.24
CA SER A 61 4.44 10.96 -2.34
C SER A 61 3.01 11.52 -2.28
N GLU A 62 2.82 12.72 -2.84
CA GLU A 62 1.50 13.37 -2.87
C GLU A 62 0.45 12.53 -3.62
N GLU A 63 0.86 11.71 -4.58
CA GLU A 63 -0.02 10.77 -5.28
C GLU A 63 -0.49 9.62 -4.38
N ALA A 64 0.34 9.17 -3.44
CA ALA A 64 -0.05 8.14 -2.47
C ALA A 64 -1.03 8.68 -1.42
N LYS A 65 -0.89 9.97 -1.08
CA LYS A 65 -1.82 10.68 -0.17
C LYS A 65 -3.19 10.95 -0.80
N LYS A 66 -3.29 11.00 -2.14
CA LYS A 66 -4.58 10.99 -2.86
C LYS A 66 -5.24 9.63 -2.68
N GLY A 67 -5.95 9.47 -1.57
CA GLY A 67 -6.70 8.25 -1.26
C GLY A 67 -7.65 7.87 -2.40
N MET A 68 -7.82 6.57 -2.63
CA MET A 68 -8.81 6.04 -3.59
C MET A 68 -10.25 6.11 -3.03
N PHE A 69 -10.51 7.01 -2.08
CA PHE A 69 -11.80 7.15 -1.42
C PHE A 69 -12.80 7.73 -2.41
N VAL A 70 -13.89 7.00 -2.64
CA VAL A 70 -15.03 7.45 -3.43
C VAL A 70 -16.16 7.79 -2.46
N LYS A 71 -16.61 9.04 -2.49
CA LYS A 71 -17.73 9.54 -1.68
C LYS A 71 -18.98 8.71 -1.97
N GLY A 72 -19.61 8.14 -0.93
CA GLY A 72 -20.86 7.38 -1.05
C GLY A 72 -20.82 5.94 -0.53
N TYR A 73 -19.65 5.42 -0.13
CA TYR A 73 -19.58 4.17 0.64
C TYR A 73 -20.00 4.44 2.08
N THR A 74 -21.23 4.07 2.43
CA THR A 74 -21.70 3.98 3.81
C THR A 74 -21.30 2.62 4.39
N TYR A 75 -20.67 2.64 5.56
CA TYR A 75 -20.35 1.44 6.35
C TYR A 75 -21.57 0.92 7.09
#